data_AF-A0A972KHF1-F1
#
_entry.id   AF-A0A972KHF1-F1
#
_cell.length_a   1.000
_cell.length_b   1.000
_cell.length_c   1.000
_cell.angle_alpha   90.00
_cell.angle_beta   90.00
_cell.angle_gamma   90.00
#
_symmetry.space_group_name_H-M   'P 1'
#
loop_
_entity.id
_entity.type
_entity.pdbx_description
1 polymer ?
#
loop_
_entity_poly.entity_id
_entity_poly.type
_entity_poly.pdbx_seq_one_letter_code
_entity_poly.pdbx_strand_id
1 'polypeptide(L)'
;MAERLVECVPNFSEGRNKKVIDQITAEITSVADVKLLSVEMGADVNRTVVTFIGPPEAVKEAAFRAIKKAAELIDMRHHKGAHPRMGATDVCPFVPVSGITMEEVVELSREVAQRVGEELGIPVYLYEESATRPERKSLANIRAGEYEGLPEKLKDPRWKPDFGPAEFNAKAGATVIGAREFLIAYNITLNTREKQYATDIAFEIREKGRSVRKGNIKPFYFKGELVKYQENYFPCGNCEFVGKTIEETAKHCQDVHQYDLFELLRMHGTDPDNPIGRSVKKPGKFKHVRAIGWYVEEYGRAQISINLTNYKVSPPHLVLEEVRRLAAERGLVVTGSEIVGLVPFQAIYEAGKYYLKQQGKSTGVPVMDVIETAIYSMGLNDVSPFDPQEKILGLPSTPESALVEMKVNEFTHEVSRETPAPGGGSIAALAGALGAALGSMVSNLAIGKPGYEAVENELNQLAERAQEIKDKLLKAVDDDTNAFNAYMEARRMPQNTPEEKAAREKAIQDGLKQAVNVPFTTAQLSMEALKVCREAAEKGNVNSISDAGVGAQMAYSGVLGGVFNVWINLPPIKDEAFVQDMKNRCDALEREARRLLDETLKFVWDKIRS
;
A
#
# COMPACT_ATOMS: atom_id res chain seq x y z
N MET A 1 -15.87 -6.96 -3.11
CA MET A 1 -15.07 -6.80 -1.87
C MET A 1 -13.61 -6.79 -2.26
N ALA A 2 -12.78 -5.94 -1.65
CA ALA A 2 -11.34 -5.98 -1.89
C ALA A 2 -10.79 -7.33 -1.41
N GLU A 3 -9.89 -7.93 -2.17
CA GLU A 3 -9.22 -9.17 -1.79
C GLU A 3 -8.41 -8.95 -0.50
N ARG A 4 -8.58 -9.84 0.48
CA ARG A 4 -7.84 -9.77 1.76
C ARG A 4 -6.45 -10.32 1.54
N LEU A 5 -5.44 -9.46 1.56
CA LEU A 5 -4.06 -9.82 1.27
C LEU A 5 -3.13 -9.44 2.41
N VAL A 6 -2.28 -10.39 2.78
CA VAL A 6 -1.22 -10.23 3.78
C VAL A 6 0.10 -10.59 3.13
N GLU A 7 1.10 -9.73 3.29
CA GLU A 7 2.48 -10.05 2.93
C GLU A 7 3.18 -10.65 4.15
N CYS A 8 4.00 -11.67 3.94
CA CYS A 8 4.89 -12.24 4.93
C CYS A 8 6.33 -12.20 4.41
N VAL A 9 7.25 -11.73 5.26
CA VAL A 9 8.65 -11.48 4.86
C VAL A 9 9.65 -12.22 5.76
N PRO A 10 9.62 -13.57 5.87
CA PRO A 10 10.49 -14.29 6.78
C PRO A 10 11.97 -14.16 6.42
N ASN A 11 12.79 -14.17 7.47
CA ASN A 11 14.23 -14.00 7.38
C ASN A 11 14.93 -15.24 7.90
N PHE A 12 15.57 -15.96 7.00
CA PHE A 12 16.25 -17.21 7.29
C PHE A 12 17.76 -16.98 7.44
N SER A 13 18.34 -17.60 8.46
CA SER A 13 19.78 -17.59 8.73
C SER A 13 20.52 -18.57 7.81
N GLU A 14 20.43 -18.32 6.51
CA GLU A 14 21.16 -19.04 5.45
C GLU A 14 21.20 -18.12 4.23
N GLY A 15 22.38 -17.86 3.66
CA GLY A 15 22.53 -17.01 2.47
C GLY A 15 23.50 -17.57 1.43
N ARG A 16 24.01 -18.78 1.64
CA ARG A 16 25.07 -19.41 0.82
C ARG A 16 24.59 -20.69 0.16
N ASN A 17 23.80 -21.51 0.86
CA ASN A 17 23.29 -22.78 0.35
C ASN A 17 21.91 -22.63 -0.27
N LYS A 18 21.89 -22.44 -1.60
CA LYS A 18 20.65 -22.29 -2.36
C LYS A 18 19.71 -23.50 -2.22
N LYS A 19 20.24 -24.73 -2.12
CA LYS A 19 19.41 -25.94 -1.97
C LYS A 19 18.59 -25.95 -0.67
N VAL A 20 19.09 -25.31 0.40
CA VAL A 20 18.35 -25.18 1.65
C VAL A 20 17.20 -24.19 1.47
N ILE A 21 17.48 -23.04 0.84
CA ILE A 21 16.46 -22.02 0.56
C ILE A 21 15.39 -22.55 -0.39
N ASP A 22 15.76 -23.24 -1.47
CA ASP A 22 14.83 -23.83 -2.43
C ASP A 22 13.86 -24.82 -1.76
N GLN A 23 14.32 -25.58 -0.75
CA GLN A 23 13.45 -26.48 0.02
C GLN A 23 12.49 -25.71 0.94
N ILE A 24 12.94 -24.60 1.53
CA ILE A 24 12.09 -23.75 2.37
C ILE A 24 11.03 -23.05 1.51
N THR A 25 11.40 -22.53 0.34
CA THR A 25 10.47 -21.85 -0.56
C THR A 25 9.51 -22.82 -1.24
N ALA A 26 9.91 -24.07 -1.48
CA ALA A 26 9.02 -25.12 -1.97
C ALA A 26 7.81 -25.33 -1.03
N GLU A 27 8.03 -25.33 0.29
CA GLU A 27 6.95 -25.43 1.28
C GLU A 27 5.99 -24.25 1.21
N ILE A 28 6.49 -23.03 0.96
CA ILE A 28 5.67 -21.82 0.76
C ILE A 28 4.80 -21.98 -0.49
N THR A 29 5.41 -22.33 -1.63
CA THR A 29 4.70 -22.49 -2.91
C THR A 29 3.77 -23.71 -2.96
N SER A 30 3.89 -24.65 -2.01
CA SER A 30 3.00 -25.81 -1.90
C SER A 30 1.63 -25.44 -1.33
N VAL A 31 1.51 -24.27 -0.70
CA VAL A 31 0.24 -23.78 -0.15
C VAL A 31 -0.54 -23.07 -1.25
N ALA A 32 -1.79 -23.50 -1.45
CA ALA A 32 -2.69 -22.88 -2.42
C ALA A 32 -2.86 -21.39 -2.12
N ASP A 33 -3.03 -20.59 -3.18
CA ASP A 33 -3.29 -19.15 -3.12
C ASP A 33 -2.15 -18.30 -2.52
N VAL A 34 -0.96 -18.88 -2.34
CA VAL A 34 0.26 -18.14 -1.97
C VAL A 34 1.12 -17.88 -3.21
N LYS A 35 1.48 -16.61 -3.40
CA LYS A 35 2.42 -16.19 -4.44
C LYS A 35 3.76 -15.80 -3.82
N LEU A 36 4.81 -16.52 -4.18
CA LEU A 36 6.19 -16.15 -3.87
C LEU A 36 6.60 -14.94 -4.74
N LEU A 37 6.99 -13.84 -4.10
CA LEU A 37 7.31 -12.58 -4.77
C LEU A 37 8.81 -12.37 -4.95
N SER A 38 9.61 -12.61 -3.90
CA SER A 38 11.06 -12.47 -3.99
C SER A 38 11.81 -13.42 -3.05
N VAL A 39 13.05 -13.75 -3.44
CA VAL A 39 14.00 -14.52 -2.65
C VAL A 39 15.37 -13.84 -2.77
N GLU A 40 15.74 -13.09 -1.75
CA GLU A 40 16.96 -12.27 -1.74
C GLU A 40 18.02 -12.93 -0.85
N MET A 41 18.94 -13.68 -1.48
CA MET A 41 20.04 -14.36 -0.78
C MET A 41 21.25 -13.43 -0.64
N GLY A 42 21.72 -13.21 0.58
CA GLY A 42 22.95 -12.47 0.86
C GLY A 42 24.06 -13.38 1.37
N ALA A 43 25.04 -13.72 0.52
CA ALA A 43 26.14 -14.62 0.86
C ALA A 43 27.07 -14.07 1.97
N ASP A 44 27.34 -12.76 1.92
CA ASP A 44 28.21 -12.06 2.88
C ASP A 44 27.55 -11.93 4.26
N VAL A 45 26.27 -11.56 4.27
CA VAL A 45 25.47 -11.44 5.49
C VAL A 45 24.97 -12.80 6.02
N ASN A 46 25.09 -13.85 5.20
CA ASN A 46 24.60 -15.22 5.44
C ASN A 46 23.13 -15.26 5.91
N ARG A 47 22.27 -14.56 5.17
CA ARG A 47 20.84 -14.41 5.43
C ARG A 47 20.08 -14.39 4.11
N THR A 48 18.88 -14.94 4.11
CA THR A 48 17.93 -14.83 3.00
C THR A 48 16.65 -14.18 3.48
N VAL A 49 16.20 -13.18 2.73
CA VAL A 49 14.88 -12.57 2.89
C VAL A 49 13.96 -13.19 1.86
N VAL A 50 12.85 -13.78 2.29
CA VAL A 50 11.83 -14.32 1.40
C VAL A 50 10.59 -13.48 1.55
N THR A 51 9.94 -13.13 0.44
CA THR A 51 8.70 -12.34 0.42
C THR A 51 7.63 -13.12 -0.30
N PHE A 52 6.47 -13.30 0.33
CA PHE A 52 5.30 -13.90 -0.30
C PHE A 52 4.01 -13.23 0.17
N ILE A 53 2.96 -13.37 -0.64
CA ILE A 53 1.64 -12.76 -0.40
C ILE A 53 0.54 -13.79 -0.64
N GLY A 54 -0.58 -13.61 0.04
CA GLY A 54 -1.81 -14.35 -0.21
C GLY A 54 -2.90 -14.02 0.81
N PRO A 55 -4.00 -14.80 0.80
CA PRO A 55 -5.03 -14.72 1.82
C PRO A 55 -4.48 -15.02 3.22
N PRO A 56 -5.10 -14.47 4.29
CA PRO A 56 -4.58 -14.59 5.66
C PRO A 56 -4.31 -16.04 6.09
N GLU A 57 -5.26 -16.95 5.86
CA GLU A 57 -5.14 -18.36 6.25
C GLU A 57 -4.02 -19.09 5.50
N ALA A 58 -3.88 -18.82 4.19
CA ALA A 58 -2.85 -19.41 3.36
C ALA A 58 -1.46 -18.92 3.77
N VAL A 59 -1.33 -17.63 4.04
CA VAL A 59 -0.08 -17.00 4.48
C VAL A 59 0.35 -17.50 5.86
N LYS A 60 -0.59 -17.65 6.80
CA LYS A 60 -0.34 -18.27 8.12
C LYS A 60 0.25 -19.68 7.98
N GLU A 61 -0.36 -20.51 7.14
CA GLU A 61 0.10 -21.89 6.93
C GLU A 61 1.45 -21.96 6.23
N ALA A 62 1.67 -21.16 5.19
CA ALA A 62 2.96 -21.09 4.49
C ALA A 62 4.09 -20.62 5.40
N ALA A 63 3.86 -19.59 6.24
CA ALA A 63 4.85 -19.11 7.20
C ALA A 63 5.23 -20.19 8.21
N PHE A 64 4.25 -20.90 8.77
CA PHE A 64 4.51 -21.99 9.71
C PHE A 64 5.33 -23.13 9.07
N ARG A 65 4.95 -23.59 7.87
CA ARG A 65 5.69 -24.65 7.16
C ARG A 65 7.12 -24.23 6.83
N ALA A 66 7.32 -22.99 6.40
CA ALA A 66 8.64 -22.45 6.11
C ALA A 66 9.53 -22.41 7.36
N ILE A 67 8.99 -21.95 8.51
CA ILE A 67 9.71 -21.94 9.80
C ILE A 67 10.07 -23.36 10.23
N LYS A 68 9.12 -24.30 10.14
CA LYS A 68 9.35 -25.72 10.46
C LYS A 68 10.47 -26.29 9.60
N LYS A 69 10.42 -26.09 8.28
CA LYS A 69 11.45 -26.56 7.35
C LYS A 69 12.81 -25.92 7.62
N ALA A 70 12.84 -24.62 7.93
CA ALA A 70 14.06 -23.93 8.31
C ALA A 70 14.69 -24.53 9.58
N ALA A 71 13.89 -24.85 10.61
CA ALA A 71 14.37 -25.50 11.83
C ALA A 71 14.86 -26.95 11.60
N GLU A 72 14.35 -27.63 10.57
CA GLU A 72 14.84 -28.95 10.15
C GLU A 72 16.21 -28.86 9.47
N LEU A 73 16.39 -27.88 8.58
CA LEU A 73 17.53 -27.78 7.65
C LEU A 73 18.69 -26.90 8.16
N ILE A 74 18.42 -25.85 8.92
CA ILE A 74 19.41 -24.88 9.40
C ILE A 74 19.82 -25.24 10.82
N ASP A 75 21.12 -25.40 11.06
CA ASP A 75 21.70 -25.65 12.37
C ASP A 75 22.48 -24.43 12.87
N MET A 76 21.86 -23.68 13.79
CA MET A 76 22.42 -22.42 14.30
C MET A 76 23.76 -22.59 15.04
N ARG A 77 24.08 -23.80 15.52
CA ARG A 77 25.38 -24.09 16.17
C ARG A 77 26.56 -23.87 15.24
N HIS A 78 26.34 -23.98 13.94
CA HIS A 78 27.36 -23.80 12.91
C HIS A 78 27.17 -22.51 12.10
N HIS A 79 26.08 -21.76 12.34
CA HIS A 79 25.79 -20.55 11.61
C HIS A 79 26.64 -19.37 12.09
N LYS A 80 27.28 -18.69 11.13
CA LYS A 80 27.94 -17.40 11.32
C LYS A 80 27.61 -16.49 10.14
N GLY A 81 27.30 -15.24 10.41
CA GLY A 81 27.02 -14.20 9.41
C GLY A 81 27.38 -12.83 9.95
N ALA A 82 27.63 -11.86 9.06
CA ALA A 82 27.91 -10.48 9.46
C ALA A 82 26.65 -9.74 9.96
N HIS A 83 25.45 -10.29 9.70
CA HIS A 83 24.20 -9.71 10.14
C HIS A 83 23.75 -10.29 11.48
N PRO A 84 23.30 -9.46 12.45
CA PRO A 84 22.77 -9.93 13.72
C PRO A 84 21.60 -10.90 13.55
N ARG A 85 21.69 -12.05 14.21
CA ARG A 85 20.72 -13.15 14.11
C ARG A 85 20.57 -13.88 15.43
N MET A 86 19.41 -14.47 15.70
CA MET A 86 19.26 -15.34 16.88
C MET A 86 18.55 -16.67 16.64
N GLY A 87 18.09 -16.94 15.41
CA GLY A 87 17.48 -18.22 15.09
C GLY A 87 17.56 -18.61 13.62
N ALA A 88 17.24 -19.87 13.32
CA ALA A 88 17.16 -20.43 11.97
C ALA A 88 16.19 -19.61 11.12
N THR A 89 15.04 -19.26 11.69
CA THR A 89 14.23 -18.12 11.29
C THR A 89 14.42 -17.02 12.33
N ASP A 90 15.06 -15.92 11.93
CA ASP A 90 15.37 -14.80 12.82
C ASP A 90 14.14 -13.95 13.11
N VAL A 91 13.46 -13.50 12.05
CA VAL A 91 12.22 -12.71 12.15
C VAL A 91 11.24 -13.08 11.02
N CYS A 92 9.96 -13.21 11.37
CA CYS A 92 8.84 -13.50 10.47
C CYS A 92 7.75 -12.41 10.63
N PRO A 93 7.89 -11.27 9.93
CA PRO A 93 6.91 -10.22 9.92
C PRO A 93 5.69 -10.55 9.05
N PHE A 94 4.52 -10.07 9.47
CA PHE A 94 3.31 -10.00 8.66
C PHE A 94 2.93 -8.53 8.43
N VAL A 95 2.45 -8.22 7.23
CA VAL A 95 2.19 -6.86 6.79
C VAL A 95 0.81 -6.79 6.12
N PRO A 96 -0.09 -5.88 6.56
CA PRO A 96 -1.37 -5.69 5.88
C PRO A 96 -1.15 -5.06 4.50
N VAL A 97 -1.71 -5.67 3.45
CA VAL A 97 -1.59 -5.16 2.07
C VAL A 97 -2.92 -4.59 1.58
N SER A 98 -3.99 -5.39 1.60
CA SER A 98 -5.30 -4.99 1.11
C SER A 98 -6.41 -5.69 1.89
N GLY A 99 -7.53 -4.98 2.12
CA GLY A 99 -8.74 -5.56 2.72
C GLY A 99 -8.58 -6.13 4.14
N ILE A 100 -7.49 -5.82 4.86
CA ILE A 100 -7.21 -6.34 6.20
C ILE A 100 -6.59 -5.26 7.09
N THR A 101 -7.00 -5.20 8.36
CA THR A 101 -6.49 -4.22 9.34
C THR A 101 -5.21 -4.70 10.03
N MET A 102 -4.49 -3.77 10.67
CA MET A 102 -3.31 -4.13 11.45
C MET A 102 -3.66 -5.06 12.61
N GLU A 103 -4.80 -4.85 13.27
CA GLU A 103 -5.28 -5.67 14.38
C GLU A 103 -5.51 -7.12 13.95
N GLU A 104 -6.12 -7.33 12.78
CA GLU A 104 -6.32 -8.67 12.22
C GLU A 104 -4.98 -9.36 11.91
N VAL A 105 -4.00 -8.62 11.41
CA VAL A 105 -2.64 -9.14 11.15
C VAL A 105 -1.87 -9.42 12.44
N VAL A 106 -2.09 -8.62 13.50
CA VAL A 106 -1.53 -8.90 14.84
C VAL A 106 -2.04 -10.24 15.34
N GLU A 107 -3.35 -10.49 15.28
CA GLU A 107 -3.92 -11.78 15.68
C GLU A 107 -3.37 -12.95 14.84
N LEU A 108 -3.28 -12.78 13.52
CA LEU A 108 -2.66 -13.78 12.64
C LEU A 108 -1.21 -14.09 13.06
N SER A 109 -0.43 -13.05 13.38
CA SER A 109 0.96 -13.22 13.81
C SER A 109 1.06 -13.95 15.16
N ARG A 110 0.09 -13.75 16.07
CA ARG A 110 0.00 -14.43 17.36
C ARG A 110 -0.33 -15.90 17.20
N GLU A 111 -1.26 -16.25 16.32
CA GLU A 111 -1.59 -17.64 16.01
C GLU A 111 -0.39 -18.41 15.46
N VAL A 112 0.37 -17.81 14.53
CA VAL A 112 1.60 -18.42 14.00
C VAL A 112 2.65 -18.56 15.11
N ALA A 113 2.83 -17.54 15.93
CA ALA A 113 3.78 -17.55 17.05
C ALA A 113 3.46 -18.64 18.08
N GLN A 114 2.17 -18.81 18.40
CA GLN A 114 1.70 -19.87 19.28
C GLN A 114 2.00 -21.25 18.69
N ARG A 115 1.61 -21.50 17.42
CA ARG A 115 1.89 -22.77 16.74
C ARG A 115 3.38 -23.09 16.67
N VAL A 116 4.23 -22.12 16.33
CA VAL A 116 5.69 -22.29 16.31
C VAL A 116 6.22 -22.63 17.71
N GLY A 117 5.74 -21.95 18.74
CA GLY A 117 6.14 -22.19 20.12
C GLY A 117 5.74 -23.57 20.63
N GLU A 118 4.49 -23.97 20.39
CA GLU A 118 3.89 -25.20 20.91
C GLU A 118 4.29 -26.44 20.09
N GLU A 119 4.21 -26.37 18.75
CA GLU A 119 4.44 -27.53 17.88
C GLU A 119 5.93 -27.78 17.60
N LEU A 120 6.77 -26.74 17.60
CA LEU A 120 8.20 -26.85 17.26
C LEU A 120 9.13 -26.72 18.47
N GLY A 121 8.61 -26.31 19.64
CA GLY A 121 9.42 -26.10 20.85
C GLY A 121 10.48 -25.01 20.68
N ILE A 122 10.16 -23.96 19.91
CA ILE A 122 11.05 -22.82 19.67
C ILE A 122 10.61 -21.66 20.57
N PRO A 123 11.50 -20.99 21.31
CA PRO A 123 11.18 -19.74 21.99
C PRO A 123 10.77 -18.64 20.98
N VAL A 124 9.57 -18.08 21.13
CA VAL A 124 9.06 -17.03 20.24
C VAL A 124 8.83 -15.71 20.98
N TYR A 125 9.29 -14.62 20.39
CA TYR A 125 9.03 -13.26 20.85
C TYR A 125 8.15 -12.48 19.87
N LEU A 126 7.17 -11.75 20.40
CA LEU A 126 6.37 -10.83 19.61
C LEU A 126 7.01 -9.44 19.55
N TYR A 127 6.98 -8.80 18.38
CA TYR A 127 7.59 -7.48 18.15
C TYR A 127 6.69 -6.52 17.37
N GLU A 128 7.12 -5.26 17.26
CA GLU A 128 6.38 -4.14 16.63
C GLU A 128 4.94 -4.06 17.16
N GLU A 129 3.92 -4.10 16.31
CA GLU A 129 2.52 -3.96 16.73
C GLU A 129 2.01 -5.18 17.49
N SER A 130 2.68 -6.34 17.36
CA SER A 130 2.35 -7.54 18.13
C SER A 130 3.01 -7.57 19.51
N ALA A 131 3.93 -6.65 19.80
CA ALA A 131 4.73 -6.67 21.03
C ALA A 131 3.85 -6.59 22.28
N THR A 132 4.04 -7.53 23.20
CA THR A 132 3.35 -7.57 24.50
C THR A 132 3.91 -6.55 25.50
N ARG A 133 5.10 -6.01 25.22
CA ARG A 133 5.84 -5.10 26.10
C ARG A 133 6.51 -3.99 25.27
N PRO A 134 6.58 -2.73 25.76
CA PRO A 134 7.16 -1.61 25.01
C PRO A 134 8.59 -1.87 24.52
N GLU A 135 9.43 -2.48 25.34
CA GLU A 135 10.83 -2.80 25.02
C GLU A 135 10.99 -3.82 23.88
N ARG A 136 9.95 -4.62 23.61
CA ARG A 136 9.92 -5.63 22.54
C ARG A 136 9.49 -5.06 21.19
N LYS A 137 8.99 -3.82 21.13
CA LYS A 137 8.70 -3.17 19.84
C LYS A 137 9.94 -3.14 18.93
N SER A 138 11.09 -2.82 19.51
CA SER A 138 12.37 -2.83 18.81
C SER A 138 12.92 -4.24 18.64
N LEU A 139 12.98 -4.68 17.39
CA LEU A 139 13.64 -5.93 17.00
C LEU A 139 15.13 -5.96 17.41
N ALA A 140 15.81 -4.81 17.45
CA ALA A 140 17.20 -4.74 17.90
C ALA A 140 17.34 -5.02 19.40
N ASN A 141 16.36 -4.62 20.22
CA ASN A 141 16.34 -4.94 21.66
C ASN A 141 16.14 -6.44 21.87
N ILE A 142 15.22 -7.05 21.11
CA ILE A 142 15.01 -8.51 21.15
C ILE A 142 16.26 -9.25 20.66
N ARG A 143 16.97 -8.75 19.67
CA ARG A 143 18.19 -9.38 19.15
C ARG A 143 19.48 -9.02 19.91
N ALA A 144 19.39 -8.23 20.98
CA ALA A 144 20.56 -7.89 21.78
C ALA A 144 21.19 -9.17 22.37
N GLY A 145 22.47 -9.39 22.08
CA GLY A 145 23.21 -10.61 22.43
C GLY A 145 23.17 -11.71 21.36
N GLU A 146 22.36 -11.55 20.30
CA GLU A 146 22.25 -12.51 19.19
C GLU A 146 21.94 -13.95 19.65
N TYR A 147 22.33 -14.96 18.85
CA TYR A 147 22.19 -16.37 19.20
C TYR A 147 22.99 -16.74 20.45
N GLU A 148 24.23 -16.25 20.58
CA GLU A 148 25.15 -16.58 21.67
C GLU A 148 24.64 -16.10 23.05
N GLY A 149 23.87 -15.02 23.08
CA GLY A 149 23.28 -14.46 24.29
C GLY A 149 21.99 -15.15 24.74
N LEU A 150 21.36 -15.97 23.90
CA LEU A 150 20.07 -16.62 24.21
C LEU A 150 20.09 -17.47 25.50
N PRO A 151 21.12 -18.30 25.78
CA PRO A 151 21.13 -19.14 26.98
C PRO A 151 21.05 -18.34 28.28
N GLU A 152 21.72 -17.19 28.36
CA GLU A 152 21.64 -16.31 29.53
C GLU A 152 20.38 -15.46 29.52
N LYS A 153 19.95 -15.01 28.34
CA LYS A 153 18.74 -14.22 28.16
C LYS A 153 17.49 -14.96 28.62
N LEU A 154 17.36 -16.25 28.28
CA LEU A 154 16.20 -17.08 28.64
C LEU A 154 16.10 -17.37 30.16
N LYS A 155 17.19 -17.22 30.91
CA LYS A 155 17.18 -17.32 32.38
C LYS A 155 16.60 -16.08 33.05
N ASP A 156 16.62 -14.92 32.38
CA ASP A 156 16.08 -13.67 32.91
C ASP A 156 14.55 -13.67 32.76
N PRO A 157 13.77 -13.60 33.87
CA PRO A 157 12.31 -13.55 33.81
C PRO A 157 11.76 -12.40 32.96
N ARG A 158 12.52 -11.30 32.80
CA ARG A 158 12.13 -10.17 31.95
C ARG A 158 12.10 -10.56 30.46
N TRP A 159 12.88 -11.55 30.08
CA TRP A 159 13.00 -12.06 28.71
C TRP A 159 12.32 -13.41 28.52
N LYS A 160 11.37 -13.79 29.38
CA LYS A 160 10.50 -14.95 29.13
C LYS A 160 9.83 -14.82 27.75
N PRO A 161 9.92 -15.82 26.86
CA PRO A 161 9.26 -15.81 25.55
C PRO A 161 7.75 -15.57 25.66
N ASP A 162 7.15 -15.00 24.62
CA ASP A 162 5.69 -14.82 24.53
C ASP A 162 5.00 -16.18 24.30
N PHE A 163 5.61 -17.03 23.47
CA PHE A 163 5.18 -18.39 23.21
C PHE A 163 6.36 -19.37 23.20
N GLY A 164 6.06 -20.65 23.38
CA GLY A 164 7.06 -21.72 23.46
C GLY A 164 7.78 -21.79 24.81
N PRO A 165 8.68 -22.77 24.98
CA PRO A 165 9.39 -22.98 26.24
C PRO A 165 10.43 -21.89 26.47
N ALA A 166 10.66 -21.53 27.74
CA ALA A 166 11.80 -20.68 28.15
C ALA A 166 13.11 -21.50 28.21
N GLU A 167 13.35 -22.32 27.19
CA GLU A 167 14.46 -23.27 27.10
C GLU A 167 15.27 -23.00 25.84
N PHE A 168 16.59 -23.11 25.94
CA PHE A 168 17.46 -22.83 24.80
C PHE A 168 17.40 -23.96 23.77
N ASN A 169 16.80 -23.68 22.62
CA ASN A 169 16.83 -24.58 21.47
C ASN A 169 18.14 -24.38 20.69
N ALA A 170 19.15 -25.20 20.96
CA ALA A 170 20.47 -25.02 20.35
C ALA A 170 20.46 -25.14 18.81
N LYS A 171 19.59 -25.97 18.24
CA LYS A 171 19.54 -26.17 16.78
C LYS A 171 18.87 -24.98 16.07
N ALA A 172 17.71 -24.55 16.56
CA ALA A 172 16.89 -23.53 15.90
C ALA A 172 17.07 -22.10 16.46
N GLY A 173 17.59 -21.93 17.67
CA GLY A 173 17.67 -20.65 18.36
C GLY A 173 16.28 -20.15 18.83
N ALA A 174 16.02 -18.85 18.64
CA ALA A 174 14.73 -18.22 18.93
C ALA A 174 14.20 -17.46 17.70
N THR A 175 12.88 -17.34 17.58
CA THR A 175 12.24 -16.67 16.43
C THR A 175 11.45 -15.45 16.90
N VAL A 176 11.52 -14.36 16.13
CA VAL A 176 10.64 -13.19 16.33
C VAL A 176 9.51 -13.21 15.33
N ILE A 177 8.28 -12.98 15.78
CA ILE A 177 7.11 -12.92 14.90
C ILE A 177 6.33 -11.66 15.25
N GLY A 178 5.74 -10.98 14.26
CA GLY A 178 4.86 -9.86 14.56
C GLY A 178 4.33 -9.16 13.34
N ALA A 179 3.38 -8.27 13.57
CA ALA A 179 2.79 -7.42 12.56
C ALA A 179 3.51 -6.07 12.53
N ARG A 180 3.73 -5.53 11.32
CA ARG A 180 4.26 -4.19 11.14
C ARG A 180 3.70 -3.55 9.87
N GLU A 181 3.82 -2.23 9.79
CA GLU A 181 3.56 -1.51 8.55
C GLU A 181 4.54 -1.90 7.44
N PHE A 182 4.10 -1.68 6.20
CA PHE A 182 4.90 -1.94 5.01
C PHE A 182 6.17 -1.08 5.04
N LEU A 183 7.32 -1.71 4.79
CA LEU A 183 8.61 -1.03 4.77
C LEU A 183 9.02 -0.83 3.32
N ILE A 184 9.16 0.44 2.90
CA ILE A 184 9.67 0.78 1.57
C ILE A 184 11.16 1.06 1.70
N ALA A 185 11.98 0.27 1.01
CA ALA A 185 13.39 0.56 0.83
C ALA A 185 13.55 1.50 -0.38
N TYR A 186 13.94 2.73 -0.11
CA TYR A 186 13.97 3.83 -1.07
C TYR A 186 15.35 4.50 -1.06
N ASN A 187 16.06 4.45 -2.18
CA ASN A 187 17.37 5.06 -2.31
C ASN A 187 17.28 6.32 -3.16
N ILE A 188 17.95 7.40 -2.75
CA ILE A 188 18.03 8.65 -3.52
C ILE A 188 19.47 8.87 -3.96
N THR A 189 19.69 9.05 -5.26
CA THR A 189 21.03 9.12 -5.86
C THR A 189 21.51 10.55 -6.01
N LEU A 190 22.77 10.80 -5.64
CA LEU A 190 23.43 12.10 -5.76
C LEU A 190 24.49 12.08 -6.87
N ASN A 191 24.74 13.24 -7.48
CA ASN A 191 25.77 13.46 -8.50
C ASN A 191 27.22 13.46 -7.97
N THR A 192 27.52 12.73 -6.89
CA THR A 192 28.82 12.72 -6.22
C THR A 192 29.26 11.31 -5.86
N ARG A 193 30.58 11.09 -5.72
CA ARG A 193 31.15 9.84 -5.17
C ARG A 193 31.31 9.91 -3.65
N GLU A 194 31.20 11.08 -3.06
CA GLU A 194 31.51 11.30 -1.65
C GLU A 194 30.31 10.95 -0.75
N LYS A 195 30.40 9.76 -0.12
CA LYS A 195 29.44 9.25 0.88
C LYS A 195 29.15 10.25 2.01
N GLN A 196 30.09 11.11 2.37
CA GLN A 196 29.93 12.05 3.48
C GLN A 196 28.79 13.03 3.25
N TYR A 197 28.58 13.49 2.01
CA TYR A 197 27.46 14.37 1.67
C TYR A 197 26.11 13.67 1.80
N ALA A 198 26.00 12.44 1.30
CA ALA A 198 24.80 11.63 1.48
C ALA A 198 24.50 11.39 2.97
N THR A 199 25.53 11.12 3.77
CA THR A 199 25.39 10.92 5.22
C THR A 199 24.92 12.19 5.92
N ASP A 200 25.41 13.35 5.48
CA ASP A 200 25.03 14.65 6.03
C ASP A 200 23.54 14.95 5.86
N ILE A 201 22.99 14.61 4.69
CA ILE A 201 21.56 14.76 4.35
C ILE A 201 20.74 13.69 5.06
N ALA A 202 21.17 12.42 5.03
CA ALA A 202 20.51 11.29 5.70
C ALA A 202 20.24 11.58 7.19
N PHE A 203 21.20 12.25 7.84
CA PHE A 203 21.14 12.59 9.26
C PHE A 203 20.17 13.74 9.57
N GLU A 204 19.79 14.53 8.56
CA GLU A 204 18.78 15.57 8.69
C GLU A 204 17.36 15.00 8.49
N ILE A 205 17.20 14.00 7.61
CA ILE A 205 15.88 13.43 7.30
C ILE A 205 15.46 12.27 8.22
N ARG A 206 16.40 11.45 8.71
CA ARG A 206 16.05 10.28 9.54
C ARG A 206 15.53 10.68 10.91
N GLU A 207 14.60 9.92 11.47
CA GLU A 207 13.96 10.21 12.76
C GLU A 207 14.96 10.40 13.90
N LYS A 208 15.94 9.49 13.99
CA LYS A 208 17.02 9.57 14.99
C LYS A 208 17.83 10.86 14.90
N GLY A 209 17.80 11.57 13.77
CA GLY A 209 18.51 12.82 13.59
C GLY A 209 20.02 12.68 13.76
N ARG A 210 20.62 13.65 14.47
CA ARG A 210 22.07 13.83 14.50
C ARG A 210 22.61 14.47 15.78
N SER A 211 23.93 14.37 15.94
CA SER A 211 24.66 15.15 16.93
C SER A 211 24.76 16.62 16.50
N VAL A 212 24.56 17.52 17.44
CA VAL A 212 24.59 18.97 17.22
C VAL A 212 26.02 19.43 16.99
N ARG A 213 26.19 20.33 16.01
CA ARG A 213 27.46 20.99 15.69
C ARG A 213 27.29 22.51 15.65
N LYS A 214 28.36 23.24 15.95
CA LYS A 214 28.44 24.71 15.90
C LYS A 214 29.62 25.18 15.05
N GLY A 215 29.66 26.49 14.75
CA GLY A 215 30.72 27.09 13.92
C GLY A 215 30.42 26.95 12.43
N ASN A 216 31.38 26.42 11.66
CA ASN A 216 31.25 26.31 10.21
C ASN A 216 30.36 25.12 9.78
N ILE A 217 29.05 25.27 9.94
CA ILE A 217 28.05 24.22 9.65
C ILE A 217 27.29 24.43 8.33
N LYS A 218 27.55 25.52 7.60
CA LYS A 218 26.88 25.82 6.33
C LYS A 218 27.89 25.93 5.17
N PRO A 219 27.62 25.32 4.01
CA PRO A 219 26.47 24.44 3.73
C PRO A 219 26.65 23.01 4.28
N PHE A 220 27.84 22.67 4.78
CA PHE A 220 28.20 21.31 5.18
C PHE A 220 28.20 21.15 6.71
N TYR A 221 27.14 20.55 7.26
CA TYR A 221 26.96 20.47 8.71
C TYR A 221 28.06 19.66 9.40
N PHE A 222 28.58 18.63 8.73
CA PHE A 222 29.66 17.79 9.25
C PHE A 222 31.00 18.53 9.48
N LYS A 223 31.20 19.74 8.93
CA LYS A 223 32.43 20.54 9.13
C LYS A 223 32.46 21.29 10.47
N GLY A 224 31.32 21.43 11.15
CA GLY A 224 31.27 22.11 12.44
C GLY A 224 31.80 21.28 13.61
N GLU A 225 31.99 21.92 14.75
CA GLU A 225 32.47 21.28 15.98
C GLU A 225 31.34 20.66 16.79
N LEU A 226 31.55 19.45 17.32
CA LEU A 226 30.55 18.77 18.14
C LEU A 226 30.27 19.53 19.43
N VAL A 227 29.00 19.75 19.72
CA VAL A 227 28.54 20.26 21.02
C VAL A 227 28.32 19.07 21.95
N LYS A 228 28.86 19.17 23.17
CA LYS A 228 28.75 18.14 24.21
C LYS A 228 28.09 18.71 25.45
N TYR A 229 27.36 17.86 26.17
CA TYR A 229 26.85 18.18 27.50
C TYR A 229 28.00 18.33 28.49
N GLN A 230 27.89 19.33 29.37
CA GLN A 230 28.85 19.58 30.45
C GLN A 230 28.07 19.92 31.72
N GLU A 231 28.76 19.91 32.86
CA GLU A 231 28.16 20.32 34.13
C GLU A 231 27.60 21.75 34.03
N ASN A 232 26.34 21.94 34.44
CA ASN A 232 25.58 23.20 34.30
C ASN A 232 25.44 23.73 32.85
N TYR A 233 25.67 22.91 31.83
CA TYR A 233 25.54 23.29 30.42
C TYR A 233 24.84 22.19 29.62
N PHE A 234 23.51 22.31 29.53
CA PHE A 234 22.63 21.40 28.81
C PHE A 234 21.91 22.12 27.67
N PRO A 235 22.58 22.36 26.52
CA PRO A 235 21.94 23.02 25.39
C PRO A 235 20.85 22.13 24.79
N CYS A 236 19.74 22.76 24.39
CA CYS A 236 18.63 22.10 23.71
C CYS A 236 19.08 21.46 22.39
N GLY A 237 19.91 22.19 21.61
CA GLY A 237 20.43 21.72 20.34
C GLY A 237 19.61 22.12 19.10
N ASN A 238 18.35 22.54 19.29
CA ASN A 238 17.49 23.09 18.22
C ASN A 238 17.35 24.61 18.28
N CYS A 239 17.50 25.21 19.46
CA CYS A 239 17.44 26.65 19.67
C CYS A 239 18.56 27.09 20.64
N GLU A 240 18.55 28.38 21.00
CA GLU A 240 19.57 29.00 21.87
C GLU A 240 19.38 28.65 23.36
N PHE A 241 18.34 27.91 23.74
CA PHE A 241 18.10 27.52 25.13
C PHE A 241 19.20 26.60 25.67
N VAL A 242 19.66 26.90 26.89
CA VAL A 242 20.62 26.10 27.66
C VAL A 242 20.08 25.91 29.07
N GLY A 243 19.72 24.68 29.42
CA GLY A 243 19.32 24.32 30.77
C GLY A 243 20.52 24.12 31.70
N LYS A 244 20.29 24.28 33.00
CA LYS A 244 21.29 23.94 34.04
C LYS A 244 21.29 22.45 34.35
N THR A 245 20.16 21.77 34.13
CA THR A 245 20.04 20.31 34.22
C THR A 245 19.49 19.70 32.93
N ILE A 246 19.64 18.38 32.79
CA ILE A 246 19.10 17.66 31.64
C ILE A 246 17.56 17.63 31.68
N GLU A 247 16.95 17.61 32.86
CA GLU A 247 15.49 17.62 33.05
C GLU A 247 14.87 18.95 32.61
N GLU A 248 15.50 20.08 32.96
CA GLU A 248 15.09 21.41 32.47
C GLU A 248 15.10 21.45 30.94
N THR A 249 16.15 20.87 30.35
CA THR A 249 16.34 20.81 28.90
C THR A 249 15.33 19.87 28.24
N ALA A 250 15.07 18.71 28.84
CA ALA A 250 14.08 17.75 28.37
C ALA A 250 12.68 18.36 28.38
N LYS A 251 12.31 19.07 29.46
CA LYS A 251 11.05 19.79 29.55
C LYS A 251 10.93 20.87 28.47
N HIS A 252 11.97 21.67 28.26
CA HIS A 252 12.00 22.66 27.18
C HIS A 252 11.82 22.00 25.80
N CYS A 253 12.51 20.88 25.52
CA CYS A 253 12.36 20.15 24.26
C CYS A 253 10.93 19.64 24.05
N GLN A 254 10.28 19.15 25.11
CA GLN A 254 8.89 18.72 25.06
C GLN A 254 7.94 19.90 24.79
N ASP A 255 8.07 20.99 25.54
CA ASP A 255 7.14 22.12 25.51
C ASP A 255 7.27 22.97 24.23
N VAL A 256 8.50 23.17 23.74
CA VAL A 256 8.79 24.07 22.60
C VAL A 256 8.98 23.32 21.29
N HIS A 257 9.55 22.12 21.32
CA HIS A 257 9.91 21.36 20.12
C HIS A 257 9.12 20.06 19.95
N GLN A 258 8.22 19.74 20.88
CA GLN A 258 7.29 18.61 20.81
C GLN A 258 7.99 17.25 20.62
N TYR A 259 9.12 17.03 21.29
CA TYR A 259 9.77 15.71 21.34
C TYR A 259 10.39 15.38 22.71
N ASP A 260 10.44 14.09 23.01
CA ASP A 260 11.09 13.55 24.19
C ASP A 260 12.61 13.46 23.98
N LEU A 261 13.36 14.28 24.71
CA LEU A 261 14.82 14.29 24.66
C LEU A 261 15.43 12.98 25.21
N PHE A 262 14.85 12.39 26.25
CA PHE A 262 15.37 11.17 26.84
C PHE A 262 15.18 9.98 25.91
N GLU A 263 14.03 9.88 25.25
CA GLU A 263 13.83 8.89 24.20
C GLU A 263 14.87 9.06 23.09
N LEU A 264 15.09 10.30 22.60
CA LEU A 264 16.09 10.58 21.59
C LEU A 264 17.51 10.16 22.05
N LEU A 265 17.89 10.45 23.29
CA LEU A 265 19.19 10.03 23.84
C LEU A 265 19.31 8.50 23.86
N ARG A 266 18.28 7.78 24.32
CA ARG A 266 18.25 6.31 24.30
C ARG A 266 18.37 5.75 22.88
N MET A 267 17.70 6.35 21.89
CA MET A 267 17.84 5.96 20.48
C MET A 267 19.29 6.10 19.99
N HIS A 268 20.07 7.04 20.55
CA HIS A 268 21.50 7.20 20.29
C HIS A 268 22.42 6.31 21.13
N GLY A 269 21.87 5.48 22.01
CA GLY A 269 22.65 4.68 22.96
C GLY A 269 23.31 5.53 24.06
N THR A 270 22.79 6.74 24.28
CA THR A 270 23.20 7.60 25.39
C THR A 270 22.26 7.36 26.57
N ASP A 271 22.83 7.08 27.73
CA ASP A 271 22.09 7.03 28.98
C ASP A 271 21.60 8.46 29.35
N PRO A 272 20.28 8.70 29.42
CA PRO A 272 19.75 10.01 29.79
C PRO A 272 20.14 10.47 31.19
N ASP A 273 20.41 9.52 32.10
CA ASP A 273 20.77 9.81 33.49
C ASP A 273 22.27 10.19 33.62
N ASN A 274 23.09 9.84 32.62
CA ASN A 274 24.50 10.20 32.57
C ASN A 274 24.94 10.73 31.19
N PRO A 275 24.47 11.92 30.77
CA PRO A 275 24.70 12.45 29.43
C PRO A 275 25.99 13.28 29.32
N ILE A 276 26.66 13.61 30.43
CA ILE A 276 27.84 14.48 30.45
C ILE A 276 28.96 13.91 29.56
N GLY A 277 29.60 14.77 28.78
CA GLY A 277 30.63 14.39 27.81
C GLY A 277 30.11 13.75 26.52
N ARG A 278 28.82 13.38 26.47
CA ARG A 278 28.16 12.90 25.25
C ARG A 278 27.74 14.08 24.38
N SER A 279 27.67 13.83 23.07
CA SER A 279 27.25 14.86 22.12
C SER A 279 25.76 15.17 22.29
N VAL A 280 25.41 16.44 22.28
CA VAL A 280 24.04 16.95 22.23
C VAL A 280 23.35 16.43 20.97
N LYS A 281 22.07 16.09 21.06
CA LYS A 281 21.31 15.48 19.96
C LYS A 281 20.16 16.39 19.52
N LYS A 282 19.87 16.38 18.22
CA LYS A 282 18.65 16.91 17.64
C LYS A 282 17.96 15.85 16.77
N PRO A 283 16.62 15.74 16.81
CA PRO A 283 15.88 14.80 15.97
C PRO A 283 15.98 15.23 14.49
N GLY A 284 15.65 14.31 13.58
CA GLY A 284 15.52 14.66 12.16
C GLY A 284 14.12 15.15 11.81
N LYS A 285 13.93 15.46 10.53
CA LYS A 285 12.69 16.07 10.01
C LYS A 285 11.52 15.11 9.87
N PHE A 286 11.78 13.82 9.63
CA PHE A 286 10.73 12.84 9.39
C PHE A 286 10.68 11.77 10.49
N LYS A 287 9.47 11.30 10.78
CA LYS A 287 9.18 10.17 11.68
C LYS A 287 9.06 8.89 10.87
N HIS A 288 9.37 7.73 11.44
CA HIS A 288 9.34 6.44 10.71
C HIS A 288 10.28 6.41 9.49
N VAL A 289 11.38 7.17 9.56
CA VAL A 289 12.41 7.22 8.52
C VAL A 289 13.74 6.83 9.13
N ARG A 290 14.35 5.76 8.60
CA ARG A 290 15.73 5.38 8.89
C ARG A 290 16.55 5.66 7.65
N ALA A 291 17.64 6.40 7.77
CA ALA A 291 18.48 6.70 6.62
C ALA A 291 19.98 6.67 6.94
N ILE A 292 20.77 6.28 5.94
CA ILE A 292 22.23 6.32 5.93
C ILE A 292 22.73 6.84 4.58
N GLY A 293 23.90 7.48 4.56
CA GLY A 293 24.61 7.72 3.32
C GLY A 293 25.54 6.57 3.02
N TRP A 294 25.67 6.18 1.75
CA TRP A 294 26.59 5.16 1.29
C TRP A 294 27.06 5.43 -0.14
N TYR A 295 28.05 4.66 -0.59
CA TYR A 295 28.58 4.71 -1.95
C TYR A 295 28.31 3.37 -2.62
N VAL A 296 27.76 3.41 -3.84
CA VAL A 296 27.46 2.22 -4.63
C VAL A 296 28.47 2.14 -5.77
N GLU A 297 29.36 1.15 -5.71
CA GLU A 297 30.44 0.96 -6.69
C GLU A 297 29.89 0.76 -8.10
N GLU A 298 28.85 -0.07 -8.24
CA GLU A 298 28.19 -0.40 -9.51
C GLU A 298 27.70 0.83 -10.27
N TYR A 299 27.16 1.82 -9.55
CA TYR A 299 26.63 3.05 -10.15
C TYR A 299 27.64 4.19 -10.16
N GLY A 300 28.80 4.01 -9.53
CA GLY A 300 29.82 5.04 -9.37
C GLY A 300 29.34 6.26 -8.58
N ARG A 301 28.27 6.16 -7.77
CA ARG A 301 27.55 7.29 -7.16
C ARG A 301 27.24 7.05 -5.68
N ALA A 302 27.17 8.13 -4.90
CA ALA A 302 26.71 8.12 -3.53
C ALA A 302 25.17 8.16 -3.50
N GLN A 303 24.60 7.41 -2.56
CA GLN A 303 23.17 7.34 -2.34
C GLN A 303 22.83 7.64 -0.88
N ILE A 304 21.63 8.17 -0.68
CA ILE A 304 20.95 8.20 0.61
C ILE A 304 20.03 6.99 0.63
N SER A 305 20.40 5.95 1.38
CA SER A 305 19.57 4.76 1.54
C SER A 305 18.58 4.97 2.67
N ILE A 306 17.29 4.78 2.38
CA ILE A 306 16.19 5.12 3.28
C ILE A 306 15.28 3.89 3.44
N ASN A 307 14.94 3.56 4.68
CA ASN A 307 13.82 2.69 5.00
C ASN A 307 12.69 3.56 5.56
N LEU A 308 11.59 3.64 4.80
CA LEU A 308 10.34 4.24 5.23
C LEU A 308 9.55 3.15 5.95
N THR A 309 9.55 3.15 7.28
CA THR A 309 8.87 2.13 8.09
C THR A 309 7.37 2.40 8.23
N ASN A 310 6.91 3.59 7.84
CA ASN A 310 5.51 3.93 7.67
C ASN A 310 5.38 5.06 6.64
N TYR A 311 5.11 4.67 5.39
CA TYR A 311 4.99 5.61 4.27
C TYR A 311 3.74 6.49 4.34
N LYS A 312 2.74 6.13 5.15
CA LYS A 312 1.54 6.95 5.37
C LYS A 312 1.86 8.16 6.23
N VAL A 313 2.84 8.04 7.14
CA VAL A 313 3.33 9.15 7.98
C VAL A 313 4.42 9.96 7.27
N SER A 314 5.36 9.29 6.62
CA SER A 314 6.42 9.95 5.83
C SER A 314 6.41 9.44 4.39
N PRO A 315 5.61 10.06 3.50
CA PRO A 315 5.50 9.66 2.11
C PRO A 315 6.82 9.81 1.33
N PRO A 316 7.12 8.88 0.41
CA PRO A 316 8.41 8.88 -0.31
C PRO A 316 8.65 10.15 -1.12
N HIS A 317 7.62 10.73 -1.73
CA HIS A 317 7.72 11.98 -2.50
C HIS A 317 8.08 13.18 -1.62
N LEU A 318 7.51 13.31 -0.41
CA LEU A 318 7.87 14.40 0.50
C LEU A 318 9.29 14.26 1.03
N VAL A 319 9.73 13.03 1.32
CA VAL A 319 11.12 12.77 1.70
C VAL A 319 12.07 13.11 0.55
N LEU A 320 11.72 12.77 -0.70
CA LEU A 320 12.49 13.13 -1.88
C LEU A 320 12.62 14.65 -2.06
N GLU A 321 11.51 15.40 -1.98
CA GLU A 321 11.54 16.85 -2.14
C GLU A 321 12.39 17.54 -1.08
N GLU A 322 12.34 17.08 0.17
CA GLU A 322 13.22 17.62 1.21
C GLU A 322 14.69 17.27 0.97
N VAL A 323 14.98 16.06 0.47
CA VAL A 323 16.33 15.69 0.06
C VAL A 323 16.82 16.53 -1.12
N ARG A 324 15.99 16.80 -2.13
CA ARG A 324 16.29 17.71 -3.24
C ARG A 324 16.67 19.09 -2.73
N ARG A 325 15.87 19.64 -1.81
CA ARG A 325 16.13 20.94 -1.17
C ARG A 325 17.47 20.94 -0.42
N LEU A 326 17.72 19.93 0.42
CA LEU A 326 18.96 19.80 1.21
C LEU A 326 20.20 19.55 0.34
N ALA A 327 20.06 18.83 -0.77
CA ALA A 327 21.12 18.63 -1.75
C ALA A 327 21.47 19.95 -2.46
N ALA A 328 20.46 20.70 -2.89
CA ALA A 328 20.66 21.99 -3.56
C ALA A 328 21.38 23.01 -2.66
N GLU A 329 21.07 23.08 -1.37
CA GLU A 329 21.81 23.90 -0.39
C GLU A 329 23.31 23.61 -0.34
N ARG A 330 23.73 22.40 -0.74
CA ARG A 330 25.10 21.92 -0.75
C ARG A 330 25.75 21.96 -2.14
N GLY A 331 25.06 22.49 -3.14
CA GLY A 331 25.52 22.47 -4.54
C GLY A 331 25.48 21.08 -5.18
N LEU A 332 24.71 20.15 -4.62
CA LEU A 332 24.53 18.79 -5.12
C LEU A 332 23.24 18.68 -5.91
N VAL A 333 23.20 17.71 -6.82
CA VAL A 333 22.03 17.37 -7.62
C VAL A 333 21.58 15.95 -7.28
N VAL A 334 20.30 15.79 -7.01
CA VAL A 334 19.64 14.49 -6.97
C VAL A 334 19.38 14.06 -8.41
N THR A 335 19.99 12.96 -8.86
CA THR A 335 19.86 12.46 -10.24
C THR A 335 18.58 11.66 -10.44
N GLY A 336 18.08 11.06 -9.36
CA GLY A 336 16.86 10.28 -9.33
C GLY A 336 16.84 9.41 -8.08
N SER A 337 16.08 8.33 -8.13
CA SER A 337 15.86 7.44 -6.99
C SER A 337 15.57 6.01 -7.45
N GLU A 338 15.49 5.10 -6.49
CA GLU A 338 15.28 3.68 -6.73
C GLU A 338 14.45 3.08 -5.59
N ILE A 339 13.53 2.19 -5.96
CA ILE A 339 12.83 1.32 -5.02
C ILE A 339 13.53 -0.05 -5.04
N VAL A 340 14.04 -0.45 -3.89
CA VAL A 340 14.60 -1.79 -3.68
C VAL A 340 13.47 -2.70 -3.21
N GLY A 341 13.25 -3.80 -3.92
CA GLY A 341 12.11 -4.69 -3.68
C GLY A 341 10.80 -4.14 -4.26
N LEU A 342 9.74 -4.17 -3.45
CA LEU A 342 8.36 -3.81 -3.84
C LEU A 342 7.90 -2.53 -3.15
N VAL A 343 6.86 -1.89 -3.71
CA VAL A 343 6.23 -0.70 -3.13
C VAL A 343 4.70 -0.79 -3.19
N PRO A 344 3.95 -0.36 -2.15
CA PRO A 344 2.49 -0.37 -2.18
C PRO A 344 1.94 0.61 -3.21
N PHE A 345 0.89 0.21 -3.93
CA PHE A 345 0.16 1.04 -4.90
C PHE A 345 -0.13 2.44 -4.37
N GLN A 346 -0.70 2.55 -3.16
CA GLN A 346 -1.07 3.83 -2.59
C GLN A 346 0.13 4.79 -2.43
N ALA A 347 1.33 4.27 -2.14
CA ALA A 347 2.51 5.12 -1.96
C ALA A 347 2.92 5.83 -3.25
N ILE A 348 2.84 5.11 -4.39
CA ILE A 348 3.15 5.66 -5.71
C ILE A 348 1.99 6.47 -6.26
N TYR A 349 0.75 6.02 -6.06
CA TYR A 349 -0.46 6.73 -6.50
C TYR A 349 -0.58 8.11 -5.85
N GLU A 350 -0.37 8.22 -4.53
CA GLU A 350 -0.36 9.52 -3.84
C GLU A 350 0.81 10.41 -4.29
N ALA A 351 1.97 9.82 -4.59
CA ALA A 351 3.09 10.56 -5.16
C ALA A 351 2.73 11.15 -6.53
N GLY A 352 2.09 10.36 -7.40
CA GLY A 352 1.62 10.81 -8.71
C GLY A 352 0.61 11.96 -8.59
N LYS A 353 -0.40 11.80 -7.73
CA LYS A 353 -1.38 12.87 -7.44
C LYS A 353 -0.71 14.13 -6.90
N TYR A 354 0.27 13.99 -6.01
CA TYR A 354 1.05 15.12 -5.49
C TYR A 354 1.75 15.89 -6.63
N TYR A 355 2.46 15.20 -7.51
CA TYR A 355 3.17 15.85 -8.61
C TYR A 355 2.25 16.42 -9.68
N LEU A 356 1.14 15.76 -10.02
CA LEU A 356 0.12 16.31 -10.92
C LEU A 356 -0.41 17.66 -10.40
N LYS A 357 -0.74 17.75 -9.10
CA LYS A 357 -1.17 19.01 -8.48
C LYS A 357 -0.10 20.10 -8.56
N GLN A 358 1.16 19.77 -8.29
CA GLN A 358 2.27 20.73 -8.42
C GLN A 358 2.47 21.22 -9.86
N GLN A 359 2.14 20.38 -10.85
CA GLN A 359 2.21 20.73 -12.27
C GLN A 359 0.97 21.49 -12.78
N GLY A 360 -0.02 21.77 -11.92
CA GLY A 360 -1.30 22.38 -12.33
C GLY A 360 -2.09 21.45 -13.26
N LYS A 361 -1.97 20.14 -13.07
CA LYS A 361 -2.65 19.10 -13.86
C LYS A 361 -3.74 18.43 -13.04
N SER A 362 -4.71 17.87 -13.76
CA SER A 362 -5.79 17.10 -13.15
C SER A 362 -5.27 15.84 -12.49
N THR A 363 -5.81 15.53 -11.30
CA THR A 363 -5.62 14.23 -10.65
C THR A 363 -6.67 13.19 -11.02
N GLY A 364 -7.73 13.58 -11.74
CA GLY A 364 -8.77 12.71 -12.27
C GLY A 364 -8.43 12.14 -13.65
N VAL A 365 -7.26 11.53 -13.78
CA VAL A 365 -6.76 10.87 -15.01
C VAL A 365 -6.65 9.35 -14.76
N PRO A 366 -6.51 8.51 -15.81
CA PRO A 366 -6.31 7.07 -15.64
C PRO A 366 -5.19 6.74 -14.66
N VAL A 367 -5.37 5.65 -13.89
CA VAL A 367 -4.43 5.24 -12.83
C VAL A 367 -2.99 5.14 -13.35
N MET A 368 -2.78 4.57 -14.54
CA MET A 368 -1.44 4.42 -15.11
C MET A 368 -0.78 5.76 -15.41
N ASP A 369 -1.52 6.78 -15.84
CA ASP A 369 -0.99 8.13 -16.09
C ASP A 369 -0.52 8.80 -14.77
N VAL A 370 -1.25 8.55 -13.67
CA VAL A 370 -0.85 8.99 -12.32
C VAL A 370 0.44 8.30 -11.90
N ILE A 371 0.53 6.98 -12.08
CA ILE A 371 1.70 6.18 -11.74
C ILE A 371 2.91 6.59 -12.59
N GLU A 372 2.73 6.80 -13.89
CA GLU A 372 3.78 7.26 -14.80
C GLU A 372 4.31 8.64 -14.38
N THR A 373 3.40 9.55 -14.00
CA THR A 373 3.80 10.87 -13.47
C THR A 373 4.67 10.74 -12.21
N ALA A 374 4.34 9.80 -11.31
CA ALA A 374 5.15 9.52 -10.13
C ALA A 374 6.54 9.00 -10.50
N ILE A 375 6.61 8.03 -11.42
CA ILE A 375 7.86 7.41 -11.90
C ILE A 375 8.81 8.45 -12.47
N TYR A 376 8.32 9.32 -13.36
CA TYR A 376 9.11 10.40 -13.95
C TYR A 376 9.51 11.44 -12.91
N SER A 377 8.57 11.89 -12.08
CA SER A 377 8.82 12.98 -11.12
C SER A 377 9.77 12.57 -10.01
N MET A 378 9.75 11.29 -9.61
CA MET A 378 10.66 10.74 -8.60
C MET A 378 11.98 10.24 -9.19
N GLY A 379 12.04 10.06 -10.52
CA GLY A 379 13.21 9.52 -11.20
C GLY A 379 13.49 8.07 -10.82
N LEU A 380 12.44 7.23 -10.71
CA LEU A 380 12.55 5.82 -10.28
C LEU A 380 13.35 4.94 -11.25
N ASN A 381 13.60 5.42 -12.47
CA ASN A 381 14.35 4.73 -13.52
C ASN A 381 15.84 5.18 -13.59
N ASP A 382 16.40 5.84 -12.56
CA ASP A 382 17.75 6.43 -12.63
C ASP A 382 18.90 5.41 -12.66
N VAL A 383 18.84 4.39 -11.78
CA VAL A 383 19.91 3.39 -11.66
C VAL A 383 19.48 2.00 -12.11
N SER A 384 18.18 1.72 -12.12
CA SER A 384 17.60 0.45 -12.54
C SER A 384 16.21 0.69 -13.16
N PRO A 385 15.74 -0.18 -14.07
CA PRO A 385 14.38 -0.10 -14.59
C PRO A 385 13.33 -0.32 -13.49
N PHE A 386 12.26 0.44 -13.56
CA PHE A 386 11.08 0.33 -12.72
C PHE A 386 9.90 -0.10 -13.57
N ASP A 387 9.61 -1.41 -13.58
CA ASP A 387 8.38 -1.94 -14.17
C ASP A 387 7.24 -1.86 -13.12
N PRO A 388 6.19 -1.06 -13.37
CA PRO A 388 5.06 -0.96 -12.45
C PRO A 388 4.39 -2.30 -12.13
N GLN A 389 4.29 -3.20 -13.11
CA GLN A 389 3.60 -4.49 -12.94
C GLN A 389 4.37 -5.44 -12.01
N GLU A 390 5.69 -5.32 -11.98
CA GLU A 390 6.56 -6.13 -11.10
C GLU A 390 6.80 -5.47 -9.75
N LYS A 391 6.90 -4.13 -9.71
CA LYS A 391 7.34 -3.38 -8.52
C LYS A 391 6.18 -2.92 -7.64
N ILE A 392 4.99 -2.67 -8.19
CA ILE A 392 3.88 -2.09 -7.44
C ILE A 392 2.95 -3.17 -6.92
N LEU A 393 2.93 -3.33 -5.60
CA LEU A 393 2.03 -4.25 -4.93
C LEU A 393 0.61 -3.68 -4.84
N GLY A 394 -0.38 -4.45 -5.28
CA GLY A 394 -1.78 -4.05 -5.28
C GLY A 394 -2.16 -3.07 -6.39
N LEU A 395 -1.37 -3.00 -7.47
CA LEU A 395 -1.74 -2.27 -8.68
C LEU A 395 -3.06 -2.83 -9.23
N PRO A 396 -4.08 -1.99 -9.46
CA PRO A 396 -5.32 -2.44 -10.08
C PRO A 396 -5.04 -3.12 -11.42
N SER A 397 -5.57 -4.32 -11.59
CA SER A 397 -5.44 -5.10 -12.82
C SER A 397 -6.74 -5.81 -13.13
N THR A 398 -6.95 -6.09 -14.40
CA THR A 398 -8.06 -6.89 -14.90
C THR A 398 -7.52 -8.23 -15.39
N PRO A 399 -8.25 -9.35 -15.20
CA PRO A 399 -7.86 -10.61 -15.81
C PRO A 399 -7.76 -10.49 -17.33
N GLU A 400 -6.72 -11.07 -17.95
CA GLU A 400 -6.57 -11.04 -19.42
C GLU A 400 -7.76 -11.68 -20.16
N SER A 401 -8.50 -12.57 -19.49
CA SER A 401 -9.71 -13.21 -20.01
C SER A 401 -10.98 -12.36 -19.88
N ALA A 402 -10.89 -11.17 -19.26
CA ALA A 402 -12.03 -10.29 -19.05
C ALA A 402 -12.51 -9.66 -20.36
N LEU A 403 -13.81 -9.40 -20.45
CA LEU A 403 -14.45 -8.79 -21.61
C LEU A 403 -13.88 -7.40 -21.89
N VAL A 404 -13.55 -6.64 -20.85
CA VAL A 404 -13.00 -5.27 -20.99
C VAL A 404 -11.57 -5.22 -21.54
N GLU A 405 -10.86 -6.35 -21.54
CA GLU A 405 -9.52 -6.45 -22.16
C GLU A 405 -9.61 -6.78 -23.67
N MET A 406 -10.80 -7.09 -24.18
CA MET A 406 -11.00 -7.30 -25.62
C MET A 406 -10.85 -6.00 -26.41
N LYS A 407 -10.35 -6.11 -27.65
CA LYS A 407 -10.41 -4.98 -28.57
C LYS A 407 -11.86 -4.64 -28.89
N VAL A 408 -12.14 -3.36 -29.09
CA VAL A 408 -13.51 -2.87 -29.37
C VAL A 408 -14.19 -3.64 -30.51
N ASN A 409 -13.48 -3.91 -31.61
CA ASN A 409 -14.02 -4.70 -32.72
C ASN A 409 -14.35 -6.15 -32.32
N GLU A 410 -13.46 -6.81 -31.59
CA GLU A 410 -13.66 -8.17 -31.10
C GLU A 410 -14.81 -8.25 -30.10
N PHE A 411 -14.89 -7.29 -29.17
CA PHE A 411 -16.00 -7.18 -28.23
C PHE A 411 -17.34 -6.99 -28.96
N THR A 412 -17.39 -6.13 -29.99
CA THR A 412 -18.62 -5.95 -30.79
C THR A 412 -19.00 -7.19 -31.59
N HIS A 413 -18.01 -7.96 -32.09
CA HIS A 413 -18.28 -9.26 -32.69
C HIS A 413 -18.83 -10.24 -31.66
N GLU A 414 -18.28 -10.28 -30.45
CA GLU A 414 -18.73 -11.19 -29.40
C GLU A 414 -20.19 -10.91 -28.98
N VAL A 415 -20.55 -9.63 -28.77
CA VAL A 415 -21.92 -9.21 -28.44
C VAL A 415 -22.94 -9.57 -29.53
N SER A 416 -22.50 -9.75 -30.79
CA SER A 416 -23.38 -10.08 -31.91
C SER A 416 -23.46 -11.58 -32.22
N ARG A 417 -22.77 -12.44 -31.46
CA ARG A 417 -22.80 -13.89 -31.64
C ARG A 417 -24.04 -14.51 -31.01
N GLU A 418 -24.29 -15.76 -31.36
CA GLU A 418 -25.34 -16.60 -30.77
C GLU A 418 -24.93 -17.12 -29.37
N THR A 419 -24.44 -16.23 -28.51
CA THR A 419 -24.06 -16.50 -27.13
C THR A 419 -24.95 -15.70 -26.17
N PRO A 420 -25.29 -16.24 -24.98
CA PRO A 420 -26.12 -15.54 -24.01
C PRO A 420 -25.40 -14.40 -23.26
N ALA A 421 -24.08 -14.35 -23.33
CA ALA A 421 -23.23 -13.30 -22.75
C ALA A 421 -21.99 -13.10 -23.64
N PRO A 422 -21.44 -11.87 -23.76
CA PRO A 422 -21.88 -10.61 -23.14
C PRO A 422 -23.23 -10.11 -23.71
N GLY A 423 -24.07 -9.56 -22.83
CA GLY A 423 -25.45 -9.17 -23.17
C GLY A 423 -25.76 -7.69 -22.93
N GLY A 424 -27.05 -7.37 -22.80
CA GLY A 424 -27.53 -6.01 -22.57
C GLY A 424 -27.01 -5.38 -21.27
N GLY A 425 -26.76 -6.18 -20.23
CA GLY A 425 -26.19 -5.70 -18.96
C GLY A 425 -24.75 -5.23 -19.12
N SER A 426 -23.89 -6.05 -19.74
CA SER A 426 -22.52 -5.67 -20.13
C SER A 426 -22.47 -4.38 -20.97
N ILE A 427 -23.37 -4.23 -21.96
CA ILE A 427 -23.45 -3.01 -22.78
C ILE A 427 -23.93 -1.79 -21.97
N ALA A 428 -24.88 -1.97 -21.05
CA ALA A 428 -25.34 -0.89 -20.18
C ALA A 428 -24.21 -0.37 -19.28
N ALA A 429 -23.41 -1.29 -18.71
CA ALA A 429 -22.24 -0.95 -17.92
C ALA A 429 -21.19 -0.19 -18.74
N LEU A 430 -20.87 -0.66 -19.95
CA LEU A 430 -19.96 0.03 -20.87
C LEU A 430 -20.47 1.43 -21.26
N ALA A 431 -21.77 1.58 -21.53
CA ALA A 431 -22.38 2.87 -21.86
C ALA A 431 -22.25 3.87 -20.70
N GLY A 432 -22.51 3.44 -19.48
CA GLY A 432 -22.28 4.24 -18.28
C GLY A 432 -20.80 4.63 -18.11
N ALA A 433 -19.88 3.68 -18.32
CA ALA A 433 -18.44 3.94 -18.22
C ALA A 433 -17.97 4.99 -19.24
N LEU A 434 -18.43 4.90 -20.49
CA LEU A 434 -18.16 5.89 -21.53
C LEU A 434 -18.74 7.27 -21.18
N GLY A 435 -19.93 7.31 -20.58
CA GLY A 435 -20.52 8.54 -20.05
C GLY A 435 -19.62 9.20 -19.00
N ALA A 436 -19.19 8.44 -17.99
CA ALA A 436 -18.27 8.94 -16.96
C ALA A 436 -16.91 9.38 -17.54
N ALA A 437 -16.39 8.65 -18.52
CA ALA A 437 -15.14 9.01 -19.21
C ALA A 437 -15.25 10.36 -19.94
N LEU A 438 -16.35 10.61 -20.66
CA LEU A 438 -16.60 11.90 -21.31
C LEU A 438 -16.75 13.03 -20.29
N GLY A 439 -17.45 12.78 -19.17
CA GLY A 439 -17.52 13.73 -18.06
C GLY A 439 -16.14 14.11 -17.52
N SER A 440 -15.29 13.11 -17.27
CA SER A 440 -13.89 13.30 -16.85
C SER A 440 -13.08 14.10 -17.88
N MET A 441 -13.19 13.77 -19.17
CA MET A 441 -12.51 14.48 -20.25
C MET A 441 -12.87 15.96 -20.30
N VAL A 442 -14.16 16.30 -20.23
CA VAL A 442 -14.64 17.68 -20.27
C VAL A 442 -14.11 18.50 -19.08
N SER A 443 -14.06 17.90 -17.89
CA SER A 443 -13.43 18.51 -16.72
C SER A 443 -11.91 18.69 -16.91
N ASN A 444 -11.22 17.66 -17.38
CA ASN A 444 -9.77 17.67 -17.58
C ASN A 444 -9.32 18.69 -18.64
N LEU A 445 -10.15 18.94 -19.65
CA LEU A 445 -9.86 19.96 -20.67
C LEU A 445 -9.98 21.40 -20.15
N ALA A 446 -10.62 21.62 -19.00
CA ALA A 446 -10.74 22.92 -18.34
C ALA A 446 -9.70 23.15 -17.23
N ILE A 447 -9.25 22.09 -16.54
CA ILE A 447 -8.27 22.19 -15.45
C ILE A 447 -6.93 22.75 -15.95
N GLY A 448 -6.38 23.73 -15.23
CA GLY A 448 -5.14 24.41 -15.60
C GLY A 448 -5.26 25.32 -16.83
N LYS A 449 -6.48 25.64 -17.27
CA LYS A 449 -6.75 26.60 -18.35
C LYS A 449 -7.19 27.96 -17.81
N PRO A 450 -6.83 29.07 -18.49
CA PRO A 450 -7.31 30.40 -18.13
C PRO A 450 -8.84 30.48 -18.12
N GLY A 451 -9.42 31.10 -17.10
CA GLY A 451 -10.87 31.31 -16.95
C GLY A 451 -11.60 30.25 -16.13
N TYR A 452 -10.91 29.19 -15.69
CA TYR A 452 -11.48 28.10 -14.88
C TYR A 452 -10.90 28.04 -13.45
N GLU A 453 -10.04 28.98 -13.07
CA GLU A 453 -9.29 28.98 -11.81
C GLU A 453 -10.22 28.91 -10.58
N ALA A 454 -11.38 29.59 -10.66
CA ALA A 454 -12.37 29.62 -9.59
C ALA A 454 -13.06 28.27 -9.34
N VAL A 455 -13.15 27.42 -10.37
CA VAL A 455 -13.83 26.11 -10.32
C VAL A 455 -12.85 24.94 -10.42
N GLU A 456 -11.55 25.19 -10.47
CA GLU A 456 -10.53 24.17 -10.73
C GLU A 456 -10.53 23.05 -9.68
N ASN A 457 -10.69 23.38 -8.40
CA ASN A 457 -10.78 22.38 -7.34
C ASN A 457 -12.02 21.50 -7.48
N GLU A 458 -13.16 22.10 -7.86
CA GLU A 458 -14.40 21.36 -8.10
C GLU A 458 -14.28 20.45 -9.32
N LEU A 459 -13.65 20.93 -10.40
CA LEU A 459 -13.39 20.13 -11.59
C LEU A 459 -12.44 18.96 -11.33
N ASN A 460 -11.42 19.15 -10.48
CA ASN A 460 -10.53 18.05 -10.06
C ASN A 460 -11.31 16.97 -9.29
N GLN A 461 -12.13 17.38 -8.31
CA GLN A 461 -12.97 16.44 -7.56
C GLN A 461 -13.97 15.71 -8.47
N LEU A 462 -14.56 16.43 -9.43
CA LEU A 462 -15.47 15.90 -10.42
C LEU A 462 -14.78 14.86 -11.31
N ALA A 463 -13.57 15.16 -11.79
CA ALA A 463 -12.78 14.25 -12.62
C ALA A 463 -12.34 13.00 -11.86
N GLU A 464 -11.94 13.11 -10.58
CA GLU A 464 -11.63 11.97 -9.72
C GLU A 464 -12.85 11.06 -9.53
N ARG A 465 -14.00 11.65 -9.18
CA ARG A 465 -15.26 10.92 -9.04
C ARG A 465 -15.66 10.22 -10.34
N ALA A 466 -15.45 10.88 -11.48
CA ALA A 466 -15.71 10.32 -12.80
C ALA A 466 -14.84 9.09 -13.11
N GLN A 467 -13.54 9.13 -12.79
CA GLN A 467 -12.65 7.97 -12.93
C GLN A 467 -13.09 6.81 -12.04
N GLU A 468 -13.45 7.06 -10.77
CA GLU A 468 -13.95 6.01 -9.87
C GLU A 468 -15.24 5.34 -10.39
N ILE A 469 -16.18 6.13 -10.90
CA ILE A 469 -17.43 5.61 -11.47
C ILE A 469 -17.13 4.80 -12.73
N LYS A 470 -16.27 5.33 -13.61
CA LYS A 470 -15.83 4.66 -14.85
C LYS A 470 -15.20 3.31 -14.53
N ASP A 471 -14.25 3.24 -13.59
CA ASP A 471 -13.57 1.98 -13.24
C ASP A 471 -14.52 0.96 -12.60
N LYS A 472 -15.47 1.41 -11.76
CA LYS A 472 -16.52 0.54 -11.21
C LYS A 472 -17.45 -0.01 -12.29
N LEU A 473 -17.80 0.81 -13.28
CA LEU A 473 -18.65 0.40 -14.41
C LEU A 473 -17.93 -0.52 -15.38
N LEU A 474 -16.63 -0.31 -15.63
CA LEU A 474 -15.82 -1.25 -16.42
C LEU A 474 -15.82 -2.63 -15.75
N LYS A 475 -15.59 -2.70 -14.43
CA LYS A 475 -15.73 -3.96 -13.69
C LYS A 475 -17.12 -4.58 -13.82
N ALA A 476 -18.16 -3.76 -13.84
CA ALA A 476 -19.54 -4.24 -13.97
C ALA A 476 -19.84 -4.90 -15.34
N VAL A 477 -19.04 -4.64 -16.38
CA VAL A 477 -19.15 -5.32 -17.69
C VAL A 477 -18.97 -6.82 -17.54
N ASP A 478 -17.97 -7.23 -16.75
CA ASP A 478 -17.68 -8.62 -16.44
C ASP A 478 -18.58 -9.19 -15.35
N ASP A 479 -18.94 -8.39 -14.33
CA ASP A 479 -19.81 -8.84 -13.24
C ASP A 479 -21.19 -9.33 -13.73
N ASP A 480 -21.72 -8.75 -14.81
CA ASP A 480 -22.97 -9.20 -15.45
C ASP A 480 -22.86 -10.64 -15.97
N THR A 481 -21.78 -10.93 -16.69
CA THR A 481 -21.50 -12.27 -17.21
C THR A 481 -21.24 -13.26 -16.08
N ASN A 482 -20.52 -12.84 -15.04
CA ASN A 482 -20.24 -13.67 -13.87
C ASN A 482 -21.51 -14.01 -13.07
N ALA A 483 -22.42 -13.05 -12.89
CA ALA A 483 -23.69 -13.28 -12.20
C ALA A 483 -24.59 -14.26 -12.97
N PHE A 484 -24.62 -14.15 -14.31
CA PHE A 484 -25.34 -15.10 -15.15
C PHE A 484 -24.78 -16.52 -15.03
N ASN A 485 -23.45 -16.67 -15.05
CA ASN A 485 -22.78 -17.96 -14.89
C ASN A 485 -23.09 -18.59 -13.52
N ALA A 486 -23.03 -17.80 -12.44
CA ALA A 486 -23.33 -18.27 -11.08
C ALA A 486 -24.77 -18.78 -10.95
N TYR A 487 -25.75 -18.09 -11.55
CA TYR A 487 -27.14 -18.56 -11.59
C TYR A 487 -27.27 -19.89 -12.35
N MET A 488 -26.57 -20.05 -13.47
CA MET A 488 -26.56 -21.29 -14.24
C MET A 488 -25.93 -22.46 -13.47
N GLU A 489 -24.90 -22.21 -12.67
CA GLU A 489 -24.30 -23.21 -11.78
C GLU A 489 -25.26 -23.64 -10.66
N ALA A 490 -25.96 -22.69 -10.03
CA ALA A 490 -26.97 -23.01 -9.03
C ALA A 490 -28.06 -23.94 -9.59
N ARG A 491 -28.45 -23.77 -10.85
CA ARG A 491 -29.41 -24.67 -11.53
C ARG A 491 -28.87 -26.08 -11.74
N ARG A 492 -27.55 -26.27 -11.81
CA ARG A 492 -26.89 -27.57 -12.00
C ARG A 492 -26.64 -28.35 -10.71
N MET A 493 -26.93 -27.76 -9.53
CA MET A 493 -26.76 -28.44 -8.25
C MET A 493 -27.58 -29.75 -8.15
N PRO A 494 -27.11 -30.74 -7.35
CA PRO A 494 -27.84 -31.98 -7.08
C PRO A 494 -29.26 -31.75 -6.55
N GLN A 495 -30.14 -32.72 -6.76
CA GLN A 495 -31.57 -32.64 -6.42
C GLN A 495 -32.16 -33.98 -5.98
N ASN A 496 -31.33 -34.89 -5.49
CA ASN A 496 -31.72 -36.26 -5.17
C ASN A 496 -32.33 -36.37 -3.78
N THR A 497 -31.87 -35.58 -2.81
CA THR A 497 -32.42 -35.56 -1.44
C THR A 497 -33.28 -34.32 -1.15
N PRO A 498 -34.17 -34.34 -0.13
CA PRO A 498 -34.88 -33.16 0.33
C PRO A 498 -33.95 -32.02 0.75
N GLU A 499 -32.82 -32.34 1.39
CA GLU A 499 -31.80 -31.37 1.81
C GLU A 499 -31.11 -30.73 0.60
N GLU A 500 -30.76 -31.53 -0.41
CA GLU A 500 -30.20 -31.03 -1.68
C GLU A 500 -31.18 -30.14 -2.43
N LYS A 501 -32.47 -30.51 -2.48
CA LYS A 501 -33.52 -29.68 -3.10
C LYS A 501 -33.67 -28.34 -2.40
N ALA A 502 -33.65 -28.32 -1.07
CA ALA A 502 -33.75 -27.08 -0.30
C ALA A 502 -32.50 -26.19 -0.47
N ALA A 503 -31.30 -26.79 -0.44
CA ALA A 503 -30.05 -26.07 -0.66
C ALA A 503 -29.97 -25.48 -2.07
N ARG A 504 -30.39 -26.24 -3.09
CA ARG A 504 -30.47 -25.80 -4.47
C ARG A 504 -31.47 -24.67 -4.67
N GLU A 505 -32.68 -24.79 -4.12
CA GLU A 505 -33.69 -23.73 -4.22
C GLU A 505 -33.18 -22.42 -3.58
N LYS A 506 -32.55 -22.52 -2.41
CA LYS A 506 -31.92 -21.36 -1.76
C LYS A 506 -30.84 -20.74 -2.64
N ALA A 507 -29.92 -21.54 -3.17
CA ALA A 507 -28.86 -21.07 -4.04
C ALA A 507 -29.40 -20.41 -5.32
N ILE A 508 -30.48 -20.94 -5.90
CA ILE A 508 -31.15 -20.34 -7.06
C ILE A 508 -31.76 -18.98 -6.69
N GLN A 509 -32.48 -18.87 -5.57
CA GLN A 509 -33.08 -17.61 -5.13
C GLN A 509 -32.01 -16.55 -4.78
N ASP A 510 -30.93 -16.95 -4.11
CA ASP A 510 -29.80 -16.06 -3.80
C ASP A 510 -29.10 -15.60 -5.09
N GLY A 511 -28.88 -16.53 -6.04
CA GLY A 511 -28.31 -16.23 -7.35
C GLY A 511 -29.18 -15.29 -8.20
N LEU A 512 -30.51 -15.45 -8.17
CA LEU A 512 -31.45 -14.54 -8.83
C LEU A 512 -31.41 -13.13 -8.22
N LYS A 513 -31.34 -13.02 -6.88
CA LYS A 513 -31.19 -11.72 -6.22
C LYS A 513 -29.86 -11.05 -6.62
N GLN A 514 -28.78 -11.83 -6.73
CA GLN A 514 -27.50 -11.32 -7.23
C GLN A 514 -27.59 -10.86 -8.69
N ALA A 515 -28.24 -11.63 -9.56
CA ALA A 515 -28.49 -11.28 -10.96
C ALA A 515 -29.37 -10.03 -11.14
N VAL A 516 -30.15 -9.65 -10.12
CA VAL A 516 -30.88 -8.37 -10.07
C VAL A 516 -30.01 -7.24 -9.49
N ASN A 517 -29.23 -7.51 -8.46
CA ASN A 517 -28.43 -6.48 -7.79
C ASN A 517 -27.29 -5.92 -8.66
N VAL A 518 -26.67 -6.75 -9.50
CA VAL A 518 -25.60 -6.32 -10.43
C VAL A 518 -26.11 -5.27 -11.44
N PRO A 519 -27.18 -5.52 -12.23
CA PRO A 519 -27.70 -4.51 -13.16
C PRO A 519 -28.32 -3.31 -12.44
N PHE A 520 -28.88 -3.48 -11.23
CA PHE A 520 -29.32 -2.34 -10.42
C PHE A 520 -28.15 -1.45 -9.99
N THR A 521 -27.04 -2.04 -9.56
CA THR A 521 -25.80 -1.31 -9.23
C THR A 521 -25.26 -0.58 -10.45
N THR A 522 -25.30 -1.24 -11.62
CA THR A 522 -24.93 -0.63 -12.91
C THR A 522 -25.79 0.60 -13.22
N ALA A 523 -27.11 0.50 -13.02
CA ALA A 523 -28.01 1.63 -13.21
C ALA A 523 -27.71 2.79 -12.25
N GLN A 524 -27.43 2.50 -10.96
CA GLN A 524 -27.07 3.52 -9.98
C GLN A 524 -25.75 4.22 -10.33
N LEU A 525 -24.71 3.47 -10.69
CA LEU A 525 -23.43 4.03 -11.11
C LEU A 525 -23.57 4.85 -12.40
N SER A 526 -24.42 4.41 -13.33
CA SER A 526 -24.71 5.15 -14.56
C SER A 526 -25.49 6.45 -14.27
N MET A 527 -26.34 6.47 -13.24
CA MET A 527 -26.99 7.71 -12.80
C MET A 527 -25.97 8.69 -12.21
N GLU A 528 -24.98 8.20 -11.46
CA GLU A 528 -23.88 9.04 -10.97
C GLU A 528 -23.01 9.55 -12.14
N ALA A 529 -22.78 8.74 -13.18
CA ALA A 529 -22.12 9.19 -14.42
C ALA A 529 -22.92 10.30 -15.11
N LEU A 530 -24.25 10.21 -15.14
CA LEU A 530 -25.12 11.25 -15.70
C LEU A 530 -25.02 12.57 -14.90
N LYS A 531 -24.97 12.50 -13.57
CA LYS A 531 -24.73 13.67 -12.71
C LYS A 531 -23.36 14.30 -12.98
N VAL A 532 -22.33 13.47 -13.15
CA VAL A 532 -20.99 13.95 -13.54
C VAL A 532 -21.06 14.72 -14.87
N CYS A 533 -21.71 14.17 -15.90
CA CYS A 533 -21.86 14.83 -17.19
C CYS A 533 -22.62 16.15 -17.08
N ARG A 534 -23.66 16.22 -16.24
CA ARG A 534 -24.40 17.45 -15.98
C ARG A 534 -23.50 18.54 -15.39
N GLU A 535 -22.77 18.23 -14.32
CA GLU A 535 -21.86 19.18 -13.68
C GLU A 535 -20.71 19.58 -14.61
N ALA A 536 -20.20 18.64 -15.41
CA ALA A 536 -19.16 18.91 -16.40
C ALA A 536 -19.66 19.83 -17.52
N ALA A 537 -20.91 19.71 -17.95
CA ALA A 537 -21.52 20.64 -18.91
C ALA A 537 -21.61 22.07 -18.35
N GLU A 538 -21.91 22.21 -17.05
CA GLU A 538 -22.06 23.53 -16.40
C GLU A 538 -20.74 24.24 -16.13
N LYS A 539 -19.72 23.49 -15.68
CA LYS A 539 -18.48 24.06 -15.13
C LYS A 539 -17.25 23.76 -15.98
N GLY A 540 -17.29 22.72 -16.81
CA GLY A 540 -16.16 22.24 -17.60
C GLY A 540 -15.95 23.04 -18.88
N ASN A 541 -15.12 22.49 -19.78
CA ASN A 541 -14.72 23.23 -20.97
C ASN A 541 -15.91 23.49 -21.91
N VAL A 542 -16.25 24.75 -22.13
CA VAL A 542 -17.36 25.18 -22.99
C VAL A 542 -17.21 24.67 -24.43
N ASN A 543 -15.97 24.54 -24.93
CA ASN A 543 -15.70 24.03 -26.28
C ASN A 543 -15.97 22.50 -26.43
N SER A 544 -16.10 21.80 -25.31
CA SER A 544 -16.38 20.36 -25.25
C SER A 544 -17.76 20.09 -24.64
N ILE A 545 -18.66 21.06 -24.66
CA ILE A 545 -20.00 20.91 -24.10
C ILE A 545 -20.84 19.86 -24.85
N SER A 546 -20.56 19.64 -26.14
CA SER A 546 -21.15 18.54 -26.92
C SER A 546 -20.75 17.18 -26.36
N ASP A 547 -19.52 17.03 -25.90
CA ASP A 547 -19.00 15.79 -25.32
C ASP A 547 -19.71 15.47 -24.00
N ALA A 548 -19.99 16.49 -23.18
CA ALA A 548 -20.81 16.33 -21.98
C ALA A 548 -22.25 15.91 -22.31
N GLY A 549 -22.84 16.45 -23.39
CA GLY A 549 -24.17 16.08 -23.86
C GLY A 549 -24.25 14.63 -24.40
N VAL A 550 -23.23 14.16 -25.12
CA VAL A 550 -23.11 12.75 -25.54
C VAL A 550 -22.90 11.86 -24.32
N GLY A 551 -22.01 12.25 -23.39
CA GLY A 551 -21.76 11.52 -22.16
C GLY A 551 -23.03 11.34 -21.31
N ALA A 552 -23.87 12.37 -21.23
CA ALA A 552 -25.17 12.29 -20.55
C ALA A 552 -26.11 11.26 -21.21
N GLN A 553 -26.19 11.23 -22.54
CA GLN A 553 -27.01 10.24 -23.24
C GLN A 553 -26.50 8.81 -23.06
N MET A 554 -25.18 8.61 -23.10
CA MET A 554 -24.54 7.32 -22.85
C MET A 554 -24.82 6.84 -21.41
N ALA A 555 -24.63 7.72 -20.42
CA ALA A 555 -24.94 7.43 -19.03
C ALA A 555 -26.43 7.09 -18.82
N TYR A 556 -27.33 7.84 -19.44
CA TYR A 556 -28.77 7.55 -19.40
C TYR A 556 -29.12 6.18 -20.02
N SER A 557 -28.47 5.82 -21.12
CA SER A 557 -28.63 4.51 -21.74
C SER A 557 -28.15 3.39 -20.81
N GLY A 558 -27.08 3.64 -20.04
CA GLY A 558 -26.63 2.74 -18.97
C GLY A 558 -27.66 2.60 -17.83
N VAL A 559 -28.32 3.69 -17.42
CA VAL A 559 -29.41 3.63 -16.41
C VAL A 559 -30.55 2.75 -16.92
N LEU A 560 -31.09 3.04 -18.11
CA LEU A 560 -32.20 2.26 -18.67
C LEU A 560 -31.82 0.81 -18.93
N GLY A 561 -30.62 0.57 -19.47
CA GLY A 561 -30.13 -0.77 -19.73
C GLY A 561 -30.04 -1.61 -18.45
N GLY A 562 -29.51 -1.04 -17.35
CA GLY A 562 -29.52 -1.69 -16.04
C GLY A 562 -30.94 -1.95 -15.53
N VAL A 563 -31.85 -0.96 -15.64
CA VAL A 563 -33.27 -1.11 -15.25
C VAL A 563 -33.96 -2.24 -16.04
N PHE A 564 -33.77 -2.34 -17.35
CA PHE A 564 -34.35 -3.43 -18.15
C PHE A 564 -33.86 -4.81 -17.70
N ASN A 565 -32.56 -4.93 -17.39
CA ASN A 565 -31.98 -6.17 -16.90
C ASN A 565 -32.46 -6.52 -15.47
N VAL A 566 -32.80 -5.54 -14.64
CA VAL A 566 -33.48 -5.79 -13.37
C VAL A 566 -34.88 -6.36 -13.63
N TRP A 567 -35.69 -5.66 -14.44
CA TRP A 567 -37.09 -6.04 -14.66
C TRP A 567 -37.26 -7.45 -15.22
N ILE A 568 -36.40 -7.88 -16.15
CA ILE A 568 -36.49 -9.23 -16.73
C ILE A 568 -36.13 -10.34 -15.73
N ASN A 569 -35.31 -10.04 -14.71
CA ASN A 569 -34.85 -10.99 -13.71
C ASN A 569 -35.69 -11.01 -12.42
N LEU A 570 -36.66 -10.09 -12.25
CA LEU A 570 -37.54 -10.05 -11.08
C LEU A 570 -38.60 -11.18 -11.00
N PRO A 571 -39.30 -11.57 -12.10
CA PRO A 571 -40.40 -12.54 -12.03
C PRO A 571 -40.09 -13.90 -11.36
N PRO A 572 -38.87 -14.48 -11.49
CA PRO A 572 -38.54 -15.77 -10.87
C PRO A 572 -38.28 -15.69 -9.34
N ILE A 573 -38.18 -14.49 -8.76
CA ILE A 573 -37.86 -14.28 -7.35
C ILE A 573 -39.14 -14.39 -6.50
N LYS A 574 -39.08 -15.23 -5.45
CA LYS A 574 -40.23 -15.49 -4.56
C LYS A 574 -40.40 -14.47 -3.44
N ASP A 575 -39.35 -13.73 -3.13
CA ASP A 575 -39.36 -12.70 -2.08
C ASP A 575 -40.12 -11.45 -2.58
N GLU A 576 -41.42 -11.39 -2.29
CA GLU A 576 -42.30 -10.30 -2.74
C GLU A 576 -41.87 -8.93 -2.21
N ALA A 577 -41.34 -8.87 -0.99
CA ALA A 577 -40.87 -7.62 -0.39
C ALA A 577 -39.65 -7.08 -1.15
N PHE A 578 -38.69 -7.94 -1.46
CA PHE A 578 -37.55 -7.60 -2.30
C PHE A 578 -37.98 -7.16 -3.71
N VAL A 579 -38.91 -7.89 -4.33
CA VAL A 579 -39.41 -7.56 -5.67
C VAL A 579 -40.08 -6.19 -5.68
N GLN A 580 -40.94 -5.88 -4.70
CA GLN A 580 -41.62 -4.59 -4.66
C GLN A 580 -40.67 -3.43 -4.36
N ASP A 581 -39.69 -3.62 -3.46
CA ASP A 581 -38.63 -2.62 -3.22
C ASP A 581 -37.87 -2.30 -4.50
N MET A 582 -37.43 -3.34 -5.22
CA MET A 582 -36.63 -3.18 -6.42
C MET A 582 -37.40 -2.48 -7.55
N LYS A 583 -38.69 -2.80 -7.74
CA LYS A 583 -39.55 -2.10 -8.70
C LYS A 583 -39.65 -0.61 -8.39
N ASN A 584 -39.95 -0.28 -7.14
CA ASN A 584 -40.08 1.12 -6.71
C ASN A 584 -38.78 1.91 -6.93
N ARG A 585 -37.64 1.29 -6.64
CA ARG A 585 -36.32 1.89 -6.83
C ARG A 585 -35.97 2.08 -8.31
N CYS A 586 -36.30 1.11 -9.17
CA CYS A 586 -36.12 1.24 -10.62
C CYS A 586 -36.98 2.37 -11.20
N ASP A 587 -38.26 2.43 -10.84
CA ASP A 587 -39.17 3.49 -11.30
C ASP A 587 -38.71 4.88 -10.86
N ALA A 588 -38.21 5.01 -9.63
CA ALA A 588 -37.66 6.26 -9.13
C ALA A 588 -36.40 6.68 -9.92
N LEU A 589 -35.48 5.73 -10.14
CA LEU A 589 -34.23 5.96 -10.85
C LEU A 589 -34.46 6.35 -12.31
N GLU A 590 -35.38 5.68 -13.01
CA GLU A 590 -35.74 6.00 -14.39
C GLU A 590 -36.29 7.43 -14.52
N ARG A 591 -37.24 7.81 -13.64
CA ARG A 591 -37.83 9.14 -13.65
C ARG A 591 -36.79 10.23 -13.39
N GLU A 592 -35.92 10.01 -12.41
CA GLU A 592 -34.87 10.96 -12.07
C GLU A 592 -33.86 11.11 -13.21
N ALA A 593 -33.42 9.99 -13.80
CA ALA A 593 -32.47 9.99 -14.90
C ALA A 593 -33.03 10.68 -16.14
N ARG A 594 -34.32 10.46 -16.47
CA ARG A 594 -34.97 11.14 -17.59
C ARG A 594 -35.00 12.65 -17.38
N ARG A 595 -35.46 13.08 -16.20
CA ARG A 595 -35.50 14.51 -15.85
C ARG A 595 -34.12 15.15 -15.96
N LEU A 596 -33.10 14.50 -15.40
CA LEU A 596 -31.73 15.02 -15.40
C LEU A 596 -31.14 15.07 -16.82
N LEU A 597 -31.41 14.07 -17.66
CA LEU A 597 -30.99 14.09 -19.06
C LEU A 597 -31.64 15.27 -19.81
N ASP A 598 -32.95 15.46 -19.67
CA ASP A 598 -33.68 16.52 -20.36
C ASP A 598 -33.15 17.91 -19.95
N GLU A 599 -32.88 18.12 -18.66
CA GLU A 599 -32.26 19.34 -18.13
C GLU A 599 -30.84 19.54 -18.69
N THR A 600 -30.04 18.48 -18.75
CA THR A 600 -28.68 18.52 -19.27
C THR A 600 -28.67 18.88 -20.75
N LEU A 601 -29.48 18.19 -21.56
CA LEU A 601 -29.55 18.40 -23.00
C LEU A 601 -30.10 19.78 -23.34
N LYS A 602 -31.09 20.27 -22.58
CA LYS A 602 -31.58 21.64 -22.73
C LYS A 602 -30.44 22.64 -22.54
N PHE A 603 -29.69 22.53 -21.44
CA PHE A 603 -28.55 23.41 -21.17
C PHE A 603 -27.48 23.34 -22.26
N VAL A 604 -27.13 22.14 -22.72
CA VAL A 604 -26.16 21.93 -23.79
C VAL A 604 -26.65 22.59 -25.09
N TRP A 605 -27.91 22.41 -25.47
CA TRP A 605 -28.48 23.04 -26.66
C TRP A 605 -28.54 24.56 -26.56
N ASP A 606 -28.91 25.10 -25.40
CA ASP A 606 -28.95 26.54 -25.17
C ASP A 606 -27.56 27.16 -25.36
N LYS A 607 -26.50 26.45 -24.96
CA LYS A 607 -25.11 26.89 -25.12
C LYS A 607 -24.53 26.68 -26.53
N ILE A 608 -24.92 25.62 -27.22
CA ILE A 608 -24.46 25.38 -28.61
C ILE A 608 -25.11 26.37 -29.58
N ARG A 609 -26.34 26.81 -29.28
CA ARG A 609 -27.11 27.71 -30.13
C ARG A 609 -27.00 29.19 -29.75
N SER A 610 -26.35 29.50 -28.63
CA SER A 610 -25.97 30.87 -28.23
C SER A 610 -24.69 31.30 -28.94
#